data_AF-A0A071M743-F1
#
_entry.id   AF-A0A071M743-F1
#
_cell.length_a   1.000
_cell.length_b   1.000
_cell.length_c   1.000
_cell.angle_alpha   90.00
_cell.angle_beta   90.00
_cell.angle_gamma   90.00
#
_symmetry.space_group_name_H-M   'P 1'
#
loop_
_entity.id
_entity.type
_entity.pdbx_description
1 polymer ?
#
loop_
_entity_poly.entity_id
_entity_poly.type
_entity_poly.pdbx_seq_one_letter_code
_entity_poly.pdbx_strand_id
1 'polypeptide(L)'
;MREELLATVNDEHATVEAFASLLVYEEKALTTAEPLEMLPGIVERKSALIDRLAQLERTRDTQLSALGFPAGKKGMDQAAERDARLAGRWQLLQQAAERARQANANNGMLIRIRMDYNERALAVLRSAPAPTGVYGPDGRVSALAR
;
A
#
# COMPACT_ATOMS: atom_id res chain seq x y z
N MET A 1 -9.77 12.82 29.42
CA MET A 1 -9.70 13.57 28.14
C MET A 1 -8.30 13.73 27.57
N ARG A 2 -7.31 14.39 28.22
CA ARG A 2 -5.93 14.47 27.65
C ARG A 2 -5.22 13.11 27.60
N GLU A 3 -5.38 12.30 28.63
CA GLU A 3 -4.86 10.92 28.66
C GLU A 3 -5.54 10.02 27.63
N GLU A 4 -6.84 10.21 27.37
CA GLU A 4 -7.58 9.50 26.33
C GLU A 4 -7.05 9.84 24.93
N LEU A 5 -6.81 11.14 24.66
CA LEU A 5 -6.21 11.58 23.40
C LEU A 5 -4.81 10.98 23.22
N LEU A 6 -3.98 10.99 24.27
CA LEU A 6 -2.66 10.37 24.21
C LEU A 6 -2.75 8.85 23.94
N ALA A 7 -3.71 8.15 24.56
CA ALA A 7 -3.95 6.73 24.30
C ALA A 7 -4.38 6.49 22.85
N THR A 8 -5.29 7.30 22.31
CA THR A 8 -5.70 7.21 20.90
C THR A 8 -4.53 7.46 19.95
N VAL A 9 -3.69 8.45 20.20
CA VAL A 9 -2.50 8.72 19.36
C VAL A 9 -1.45 7.61 19.50
N ASN A 10 -1.35 6.96 20.68
CA ASN A 10 -0.52 5.77 20.85
C ASN A 10 -0.99 4.61 19.96
N ASP A 11 -2.30 4.37 19.92
CA ASP A 11 -2.93 3.34 19.09
C ASP A 11 -2.82 3.67 17.59
N GLU A 12 -2.98 4.93 17.19
CA GLU A 12 -2.76 5.38 15.82
C GLU A 12 -1.31 5.08 15.40
N HIS A 13 -0.34 5.46 16.24
CA HIS A 13 1.07 5.18 15.96
C HIS A 13 1.34 3.68 15.80
N ALA A 14 0.81 2.84 16.70
CA ALA A 14 0.98 1.39 16.60
C ALA A 14 0.33 0.81 15.32
N THR A 15 -0.84 1.33 14.94
CA THR A 15 -1.55 0.92 13.72
C THR A 15 -0.76 1.33 12.46
N VAL A 16 -0.22 2.54 12.43
CA VAL A 16 0.59 3.03 11.30
C VAL A 16 1.93 2.28 11.20
N GLU A 17 2.56 1.93 12.32
CA GLU A 17 3.76 1.08 12.32
C GLU A 17 3.48 -0.34 11.78
N ALA A 18 2.35 -0.93 12.19
CA ALA A 18 1.91 -2.21 11.65
C ALA A 18 1.64 -2.11 10.14
N PHE A 19 1.03 -1.02 9.69
CA PHE A 19 0.79 -0.75 8.28
C PHE A 19 2.09 -0.56 7.49
N ALA A 20 3.04 0.23 8.00
CA ALA A 20 4.35 0.39 7.38
C ALA A 20 5.10 -0.95 7.26
N SER A 21 5.06 -1.76 8.32
CA SER A 21 5.65 -3.10 8.31
C SER A 21 4.99 -4.03 7.29
N LEU A 22 3.66 -3.95 7.15
CA LEU A 22 2.92 -4.70 6.14
C LEU A 22 3.29 -4.27 4.72
N LEU A 23 3.53 -2.98 4.47
CA LEU A 23 3.96 -2.49 3.16
C LEU A 23 5.37 -2.98 2.80
N VAL A 24 6.29 -3.05 3.76
CA VAL A 24 7.62 -3.65 3.55
C VAL A 24 7.50 -5.16 3.27
N TYR A 25 6.56 -5.84 3.93
CA TYR A 25 6.28 -7.25 3.64
C TYR A 25 5.65 -7.43 2.24
N GLU A 26 4.77 -6.52 1.83
CA GLU A 26 4.22 -6.46 0.46
C GLU A 26 5.32 -6.25 -0.58
N GLU A 27 6.29 -5.36 -0.33
CA GLU A 27 7.45 -5.16 -1.20
C GLU A 27 8.25 -6.47 -1.42
N LYS A 28 8.48 -7.22 -0.34
CA LYS A 28 9.14 -8.54 -0.41
C LYS A 28 8.31 -9.55 -1.19
N ALA A 29 7.00 -9.61 -0.96
CA ALA A 29 6.12 -10.48 -1.73
C ALA A 29 6.10 -10.12 -3.22
N LEU A 30 6.16 -8.82 -3.57
CA LEU A 30 6.21 -8.36 -4.95
C LEU A 30 7.54 -8.66 -5.65
N THR A 31 8.61 -8.96 -4.90
CA THR A 31 9.93 -9.30 -5.46
C THR A 31 10.19 -10.81 -5.53
N THR A 32 9.36 -11.64 -4.89
CA THR A 32 9.46 -13.12 -5.03
C THR A 32 8.89 -13.62 -6.35
N ALA A 33 9.28 -14.86 -6.70
CA ALA A 33 8.83 -15.54 -7.91
C ALA A 33 7.33 -15.86 -7.92
N GLU A 34 6.73 -16.11 -6.75
CA GLU A 34 5.32 -16.51 -6.59
C GLU A 34 4.55 -15.57 -5.63
N PRO A 35 4.27 -14.31 -6.03
CA PRO A 35 3.56 -13.34 -5.19
C PRO A 35 2.10 -13.71 -4.95
N LEU A 36 1.48 -14.45 -5.89
CA LEU A 36 0.03 -14.61 -5.98
C LEU A 36 -0.57 -15.30 -4.76
N GLU A 37 0.18 -16.16 -4.06
CA GLU A 37 -0.29 -16.81 -2.84
C GLU A 37 -0.28 -15.88 -1.62
N MET A 38 0.64 -14.92 -1.59
CA MET A 38 0.84 -14.04 -0.43
C MET A 38 -0.01 -12.76 -0.50
N LEU A 39 -0.29 -12.27 -1.71
CA LEU A 39 -0.97 -11.00 -1.93
C LEU A 39 -2.40 -10.93 -1.36
N PRO A 40 -3.27 -11.96 -1.46
CA PRO A 40 -4.63 -11.87 -0.92
C PRO A 40 -4.65 -11.57 0.58
N GLY A 41 -3.86 -12.30 1.37
CA GLY A 41 -3.77 -12.09 2.82
C GLY A 41 -3.15 -10.73 3.20
N ILE A 42 -2.27 -10.19 2.36
CA ILE A 42 -1.70 -8.84 2.54
C ILE A 42 -2.78 -7.78 2.32
N VAL A 43 -3.58 -7.91 1.25
CA VAL A 43 -4.66 -6.98 0.93
C VAL A 43 -5.72 -6.96 2.03
N GLU A 44 -6.14 -8.12 2.54
CA GLU A 44 -7.09 -8.21 3.66
C GLU A 44 -6.57 -7.47 4.91
N ARG A 45 -5.31 -7.71 5.30
CA ARG A 45 -4.69 -7.03 6.44
C ARG A 45 -4.57 -5.52 6.22
N LYS A 46 -4.27 -5.10 4.98
CA LYS A 46 -4.15 -3.69 4.59
C LYS A 46 -5.49 -2.98 4.77
N SER A 47 -6.58 -3.58 4.29
CA SER A 47 -7.93 -3.05 4.48
C SER A 47 -8.32 -2.94 5.95
N ALA A 48 -8.07 -3.98 6.74
CA ALA A 48 -8.37 -3.97 8.18
C ALA A 48 -7.62 -2.86 8.95
N LEU A 49 -6.35 -2.61 8.60
CA LEU A 49 -5.55 -1.55 9.20
C LEU A 49 -6.02 -0.14 8.77
N ILE A 50 -6.44 0.02 7.52
CA ILE A 50 -7.01 1.28 7.01
C ILE A 50 -8.33 1.60 7.75
N ASP A 51 -9.20 0.62 7.89
CA ASP A 51 -10.46 0.79 8.62
C ASP A 51 -10.22 1.14 10.09
N ARG A 52 -9.24 0.48 10.72
CA ARG A 52 -8.84 0.78 12.10
C ARG A 52 -8.31 2.20 12.23
N LEU A 53 -7.45 2.64 11.30
CA LEU A 53 -6.91 4.00 11.30
C LEU A 53 -8.03 5.04 11.15
N ALA A 54 -8.97 4.82 10.23
CA ALA A 54 -10.12 5.71 10.04
C ALA A 54 -11.01 5.82 11.29
N GLN A 55 -11.18 4.74 12.05
CA GLN A 55 -11.90 4.77 13.33
C GLN A 55 -11.15 5.60 14.39
N LEU A 56 -9.84 5.42 14.48
CA LEU A 56 -8.99 6.14 15.43
C LEU A 56 -8.94 7.64 15.10
N GLU A 57 -8.86 8.01 13.83
CA GLU A 57 -8.89 9.41 13.39
C GLU A 57 -10.20 10.11 13.78
N ARG A 58 -11.35 9.46 13.60
CA ARG A 58 -12.65 9.99 14.06
C ARG A 58 -12.71 10.15 15.58
N THR A 59 -12.12 9.21 16.30
CA THR A 59 -12.04 9.24 17.77
C THR A 59 -11.18 10.42 18.22
N ARG A 60 -10.00 10.58 17.61
CA ARG A 60 -9.08 11.70 17.85
C ARG A 60 -9.76 13.04 17.57
N ASP A 61 -10.45 13.18 16.44
CA ASP A 61 -11.12 14.44 16.07
C ASP A 61 -12.27 14.78 17.04
N THR A 62 -12.98 13.78 17.56
CA THR A 62 -13.99 13.94 18.60
C THR A 62 -13.36 14.41 19.92
N GLN A 63 -12.23 13.80 20.32
CA GLN A 63 -11.48 14.18 21.53
C GLN A 63 -10.89 15.59 21.41
N LEU A 64 -10.34 15.95 20.26
CA LEU A 64 -9.85 17.31 19.97
C LEU A 64 -10.96 18.34 20.10
N SER A 65 -12.12 18.06 19.50
CA SER A 65 -13.29 18.93 19.60
C SER A 65 -13.75 19.13 21.04
N ALA A 66 -13.75 18.06 21.84
CA ALA A 66 -14.10 18.12 23.27
C ALA A 66 -13.08 18.93 24.10
N LEU A 67 -11.82 19.01 23.66
CA LEU A 67 -10.77 19.83 24.26
C LEU A 67 -10.77 21.28 23.72
N GLY A 68 -11.67 21.62 22.79
CA GLY A 68 -11.78 22.95 22.18
C GLY A 68 -10.80 23.21 21.03
N PHE A 69 -10.20 22.16 20.47
CA PHE A 69 -9.31 22.25 19.31
C PHE A 69 -10.04 21.91 18.00
N PRO A 70 -9.59 22.46 16.85
CA PRO A 70 -10.12 22.07 15.55
C PRO A 70 -9.80 20.59 15.25
N ALA A 71 -10.57 19.95 14.37
CA ALA A 71 -10.27 18.59 13.92
C ALA A 71 -8.99 18.52 13.06
N GLY A 72 -8.41 17.32 12.96
CA GLY A 72 -7.26 17.06 12.10
C GLY A 72 -5.93 17.64 12.60
N LYS A 73 -4.97 17.79 11.67
CA LYS A 73 -3.57 18.15 11.98
C LYS A 73 -3.44 19.44 12.78
N LYS A 74 -4.19 20.49 12.42
CA LYS A 74 -4.12 21.78 13.11
C LYS A 74 -4.50 21.67 14.60
N GLY A 75 -5.47 20.83 14.93
CA GLY A 75 -5.84 20.58 16.33
C GLY A 75 -4.78 19.79 17.08
N MET A 76 -4.21 18.78 16.42
CA MET A 76 -3.11 18.01 16.99
C MET A 76 -1.88 18.87 17.27
N ASP A 77 -1.52 19.79 16.36
CA ASP A 77 -0.40 20.70 16.56
C ASP A 77 -0.65 21.63 17.77
N GLN A 78 -1.86 22.20 17.89
CA GLN A 78 -2.25 23.02 19.04
C GLN A 78 -2.32 22.24 20.36
N ALA A 79 -2.77 20.98 20.32
CA ALA A 79 -2.80 20.11 21.49
C ALA A 79 -1.39 19.71 21.92
N ALA A 80 -0.50 19.45 20.96
CA ALA A 80 0.91 19.11 21.19
C ALA A 80 1.70 20.27 21.83
N GLU A 81 1.42 21.53 21.45
CA GLU A 81 2.02 22.70 22.11
C GLU A 81 1.73 22.75 23.62
N ARG A 82 0.64 22.15 24.07
CA ARG A 82 0.21 22.16 25.49
C ARG A 82 0.64 20.93 26.27
N ASP A 83 1.16 19.89 25.62
CA ASP A 83 1.56 18.63 26.25
C ASP A 83 2.76 18.01 25.53
N ALA A 84 3.93 18.04 26.18
CA ALA A 84 5.17 17.50 25.64
C ALA A 84 5.13 15.99 25.34
N ARG A 85 4.34 15.21 26.08
CA ARG A 85 4.18 13.77 25.83
C ARG A 85 3.38 13.55 24.54
N LEU A 86 2.31 14.31 24.38
CA LEU A 86 1.50 14.29 23.17
C LEU A 86 2.31 14.76 21.96
N ALA A 87 3.11 15.82 22.10
CA ALA A 87 4.01 16.31 21.06
C ALA A 87 4.99 15.23 20.59
N GLY A 88 5.66 14.56 21.53
CA GLY A 88 6.58 13.46 21.21
C GLY A 88 5.88 12.34 20.45
N ARG A 89 4.67 11.95 20.87
CA ARG A 89 3.94 10.87 20.19
C ARG A 89 3.37 11.28 18.84
N TRP A 90 2.89 12.51 18.72
CA TRP A 90 2.42 13.08 17.45
C TRP A 90 3.55 13.14 16.42
N GLN A 91 4.76 13.52 16.84
CA GLN A 91 5.94 13.52 15.98
C GLN A 91 6.30 12.10 15.51
N LEU A 92 6.26 11.11 16.40
CA LEU A 92 6.48 9.71 16.03
C LEU A 92 5.43 9.21 15.03
N LEU A 93 4.15 9.54 15.24
CA LEU A 93 3.07 9.20 14.30
C LEU A 93 3.31 9.80 12.91
N GLN A 94 3.71 11.07 12.83
CA GLN A 94 4.04 11.70 11.54
C GLN A 94 5.23 11.01 10.85
N GLN A 95 6.26 10.60 11.59
CA GLN A 95 7.40 9.85 11.03
C GLN A 95 6.99 8.46 10.54
N ALA A 96 6.13 7.75 11.29
CA ALA A 96 5.59 6.45 10.88
C ALA A 96 4.75 6.58 9.60
N ALA A 97 3.91 7.60 9.52
CA ALA A 97 3.08 7.87 8.34
C ALA A 97 3.93 8.21 7.11
N GLU A 98 5.04 8.94 7.29
CA GLU A 98 6.01 9.21 6.23
C GLU A 98 6.60 7.91 5.67
N ARG A 99 7.07 7.02 6.54
CA ARG A 99 7.62 5.72 6.13
C ARG A 99 6.59 4.88 5.38
N ALA A 100 5.37 4.81 5.89
CA ALA A 100 4.27 4.11 5.22
C ALA A 100 4.00 4.69 3.82
N ARG A 101 3.98 6.02 3.68
CA ARG A 101 3.78 6.67 2.38
C ARG A 101 4.89 6.33 1.38
N GLN A 102 6.14 6.32 1.82
CA GLN A 102 7.29 5.96 0.98
C GLN A 102 7.21 4.48 0.53
N ALA A 103 6.96 3.56 1.46
CA ALA A 103 6.81 2.14 1.14
C ALA A 103 5.65 1.89 0.16
N ASN A 104 4.51 2.56 0.36
CA ASN A 104 3.36 2.42 -0.54
C ASN A 104 3.66 2.96 -1.96
N ALA A 105 4.42 4.05 -2.07
CA ALA A 105 4.87 4.56 -3.37
C ALA A 105 5.79 3.58 -4.11
N ASN A 106 6.72 2.95 -3.38
CA ASN A 106 7.61 1.92 -3.91
C ASN A 106 6.82 0.70 -4.40
N ASN A 107 5.89 0.19 -3.60
CA ASN A 107 5.03 -0.94 -3.99
C ASN A 107 4.22 -0.62 -5.24
N GLY A 108 3.66 0.59 -5.32
CA GLY A 108 2.94 1.06 -6.51
C GLY A 108 3.81 1.09 -7.77
N MET A 109 5.09 1.47 -7.65
CA MET A 109 6.05 1.44 -8.75
C MET A 109 6.35 0.00 -9.20
N LEU A 110 6.62 -0.92 -8.27
CA LEU A 110 6.89 -2.33 -8.57
C LEU A 110 5.73 -3.01 -9.29
N ILE A 111 4.50 -2.72 -8.85
CA ILE A 111 3.27 -3.24 -9.48
C ILE A 111 3.20 -2.76 -10.94
N ARG A 112 3.43 -1.47 -11.20
CA ARG A 112 3.42 -0.92 -12.57
C ARG A 112 4.49 -1.57 -13.47
N ILE A 113 5.72 -1.70 -12.98
CA ILE A 113 6.82 -2.32 -13.74
C ILE A 113 6.45 -3.75 -14.15
N ARG A 114 5.84 -4.52 -13.24
CA ARG A 114 5.39 -5.89 -13.53
C ARG A 114 4.23 -5.94 -14.51
N MET A 115 3.26 -5.01 -14.40
CA MET A 115 2.17 -4.90 -15.37
C MET A 115 2.69 -4.60 -16.77
N ASP A 116 3.58 -3.61 -16.91
CA ASP A 116 4.21 -3.24 -18.18
C ASP A 116 4.98 -4.42 -18.81
N TYR A 117 5.73 -5.17 -17.99
CA TYR A 117 6.44 -6.36 -18.44
C TYR A 117 5.47 -7.44 -18.95
N ASN A 118 4.42 -7.72 -18.19
CA ASN A 118 3.40 -8.72 -18.56
C ASN A 118 2.67 -8.33 -19.85
N GLU A 119 2.30 -7.06 -20.01
CA GLU A 119 1.67 -6.56 -21.23
C GLU A 119 2.57 -6.72 -22.45
N ARG A 120 3.87 -6.40 -22.32
CA ARG A 120 4.85 -6.61 -23.39
C ARG A 120 5.04 -8.08 -23.72
N ALA A 121 5.16 -8.94 -22.71
CA ALA A 121 5.29 -10.39 -22.91
C ALA A 121 4.06 -10.98 -23.61
N LEU A 122 2.86 -10.59 -23.17
CA LEU A 122 1.61 -10.97 -23.83
C LEU A 122 1.51 -10.44 -25.26
N ALA A 123 1.96 -9.20 -25.52
CA ALA A 123 2.02 -8.66 -26.86
C ALA A 123 2.93 -9.50 -27.77
N VAL A 124 4.12 -9.89 -27.29
CA VAL A 124 5.03 -10.78 -28.02
C VAL A 124 4.35 -12.12 -28.32
N LEU A 125 3.79 -12.78 -27.29
CA LEU A 125 3.11 -14.08 -27.46
C LEU A 125 1.91 -14.01 -28.42
N ARG A 126 1.15 -12.91 -28.41
CA ARG A 126 0.01 -12.68 -29.32
C ARG A 126 0.44 -12.30 -30.73
N SER A 127 1.57 -11.61 -30.86
CA SER A 127 2.13 -11.20 -32.15
C SER A 127 2.90 -12.31 -32.86
N ALA A 128 3.24 -13.39 -32.14
CA ALA A 128 3.79 -14.59 -32.76
C ALA A 128 2.74 -15.13 -33.75
N PRO A 129 3.06 -15.20 -35.06
CA PRO A 129 2.12 -15.74 -36.03
C PRO A 129 1.76 -17.18 -35.62
N ALA A 130 0.47 -17.54 -35.71
CA ALA A 130 0.08 -18.95 -35.74
C ALA A 130 1.01 -19.68 -36.73
N PRO A 131 1.46 -20.91 -36.47
CA PRO A 131 2.42 -21.59 -37.35
C PRO A 131 1.85 -21.69 -38.76
N THR A 132 2.20 -20.73 -39.60
CA THR A 132 1.85 -20.71 -41.01
C THR A 132 2.81 -21.65 -41.71
N GLY A 133 2.36 -22.88 -41.92
CA GLY A 133 3.04 -23.88 -42.72
C GLY A 133 3.64 -25.00 -41.89
N VAL A 134 2.86 -26.06 -41.69
CA VAL A 134 3.41 -27.36 -41.33
C VAL A 134 4.25 -27.85 -42.51
N TYR A 135 5.47 -28.28 -42.24
CA TYR A 135 6.36 -28.89 -43.24
C TYR A 135 5.68 -30.15 -43.78
N GLY A 136 5.37 -30.19 -45.08
CA GLY A 136 4.91 -31.42 -45.72
C GLY A 136 6.05 -32.46 -45.71
N PRO A 137 5.74 -33.77 -45.74
CA PRO A 137 6.74 -34.84 -45.85
C PRO A 137 7.61 -34.76 -47.12
N ASP A 138 7.26 -33.90 -48.08
CA ASP A 138 7.97 -33.55 -49.32
C ASP A 138 8.79 -32.24 -49.22
N GLY A 139 8.85 -31.61 -48.03
CA GLY A 139 9.71 -30.46 -47.75
C GLY A 139 9.26 -29.12 -48.33
N ARG A 140 8.01 -29.02 -48.79
CA ARG A 140 7.46 -27.79 -49.35
C ARG A 140 6.63 -27.04 -48.31
N VAL A 141 6.90 -25.74 -48.18
CA VAL A 141 6.06 -24.82 -47.41
C VAL A 141 4.84 -24.51 -48.29
N SER A 142 3.67 -25.01 -47.89
CA SER A 142 2.42 -24.62 -48.55
C SER A 142 2.10 -23.18 -48.15
N ALA A 143 2.46 -22.22 -49.00
CA ALA A 143 1.93 -20.88 -48.93
C ALA A 143 0.45 -20.96 -49.33
N LEU A 144 -0.44 -20.68 -48.38
CA LEU A 144 -1.85 -20.46 -48.66
C LEU A 144 -1.97 -19.35 -49.71
N ALA A 145 -2.32 -19.74 -50.94
CA ALA A 145 -2.72 -18.84 -52.00
C ALA A 145 -4.00 -18.12 -51.59
N ARG A 146 -4.03 -16.81 -51.85
CA ARG A 146 -5.16 -15.90 -51.59
C ARG A 146 -6.38 -16.25 -52.42
#